data_AF-A0A258D9P1-F1
#
_entry.id   AF-A0A258D9P1-F1
#
_cell.length_a   1.000
_cell.length_b   1.000
_cell.length_c   1.000
_cell.angle_alpha   90.00
_cell.angle_beta   90.00
_cell.angle_gamma   90.00
#
_symmetry.space_group_name_H-M   'P 1'
#
loop_
_entity.id
_entity.type
_entity.pdbx_description
1 polymer ?
#
loop_
_entity_poly.entity_id
_entity_poly.type
_entity_poly.pdbx_seq_one_letter_code
_entity_poly.pdbx_strand_id
1 'polypeptide(L)' 'MSLLDRLKAQIAQDGPIGVPEFFTRCLHDPRDGYYATRPDLGVAGDFVTAPLVSQMFGELVGLWVL' A
#
# COMPACT_ATOMS: atom_id res chain seq x y z
N MET A 1 -10.46 10.01 15.17
CA MET A 1 -9.68 8.91 15.78
C MET A 1 -8.82 8.31 14.69
N SER A 2 -7.50 8.39 14.83
CA SER A 2 -6.56 7.90 13.80
C SER A 2 -6.56 6.38 13.73
N LEU A 3 -5.95 5.81 12.68
CA LEU A 3 -5.68 4.38 12.59
C LEU A 3 -4.82 3.88 13.76
N LEU A 4 -3.82 4.65 14.17
CA LEU A 4 -2.97 4.31 15.33
C LEU A 4 -3.80 4.11 16.59
N ASP A 5 -4.74 5.02 16.85
CA ASP A 5 -5.61 4.95 18.03
C ASP A 5 -6.51 3.70 17.96
N ARG A 6 -7.04 3.38 16.77
CA ARG A 6 -7.94 2.23 16.57
C ARG A 6 -7.19 0.91 16.74
N LEU A 7 -5.97 0.81 16.21
CA LEU A 7 -5.11 -0.36 16.37
C LEU A 7 -4.74 -0.58 17.83
N LYS A 8 -4.34 0.48 18.56
CA LYS A 8 -4.05 0.38 20.00
C LYS A 8 -5.25 -0.10 20.79
N ALA A 9 -6.42 0.48 20.54
CA ALA A 9 -7.66 0.10 21.21
C ALA A 9 -8.01 -1.38 20.97
N GLN A 10 -7.93 -1.84 19.72
CA GLN A 10 -8.19 -3.23 19.39
C GLN A 10 -7.17 -4.18 20.04
N ILE A 11 -5.87 -3.88 19.96
CA ILE A 11 -4.84 -4.77 20.52
C ILE A 11 -4.99 -4.88 22.05
N ALA A 12 -5.40 -3.80 22.71
CA ALA A 12 -5.68 -3.81 24.14
C ALA A 12 -6.91 -4.66 24.51
N GLN A 13 -7.90 -4.78 23.61
CA GLN A 13 -9.15 -5.51 23.85
C GLN A 13 -9.08 -6.97 23.43
N ASP A 14 -8.60 -7.22 22.21
CA ASP A 14 -8.67 -8.53 21.53
C ASP A 14 -7.32 -9.27 21.55
N GLY A 15 -6.25 -8.61 22.00
CA GLY A 15 -4.89 -9.14 22.01
C GLY A 15 -4.07 -8.77 20.77
N PRO A 16 -2.83 -9.27 20.66
CA PRO A 16 -1.91 -8.90 19.59
C PRO A 16 -2.44 -9.34 18.21
N ILE A 17 -2.22 -8.49 17.21
CA ILE A 17 -2.51 -8.82 15.80
C ILE A 17 -1.24 -9.31 15.09
N GLY A 18 -1.43 -10.14 14.08
CA GLY A 18 -0.34 -10.57 13.21
C GLY A 18 0.22 -9.41 12.40
N VAL A 19 1.52 -9.48 12.08
CA VAL A 19 2.19 -8.51 11.20
C VAL A 19 1.47 -8.37 9.84
N PRO A 20 0.99 -9.44 9.16
CA PRO A 20 0.26 -9.28 7.90
C PRO A 20 -1.04 -8.47 8.02
N GLU A 21 -1.76 -8.62 9.14
CA GLU A 21 -2.98 -7.87 9.40
C GLU A 21 -2.67 -6.40 9.66
N PHE A 22 -1.63 -6.13 10.47
CA PHE A 22 -1.15 -4.77 10.68
C PHE A 22 -0.80 -4.07 9.36
N PHE A 23 -0.02 -4.72 8.48
CA PHE A 23 0.32 -4.17 7.17
C PHE A 23 -0.91 -3.93 6.31
N THR A 24 -1.84 -4.89 6.25
CA THR A 24 -3.09 -4.73 5.50
C THR A 24 -3.83 -3.47 5.93
N ARG A 25 -3.93 -3.21 7.24
CA ARG A 25 -4.60 -2.02 7.77
C ARG A 25 -3.83 -0.74 7.47
N CYS A 26 -2.51 -0.71 7.67
CA CYS A 26 -1.69 0.45 7.34
C CYS A 26 -1.71 0.80 5.85
N LEU A 27 -1.86 -0.19 4.97
CA LEU A 27 -1.87 0.03 3.53
C LEU A 27 -3.26 0.38 3.00
N HIS A 28 -4.32 -0.22 3.54
CA HIS A 28 -5.65 -0.21 2.92
C HIS A 28 -6.78 0.34 3.80
N ASP A 29 -6.50 0.87 5.00
CA ASP A 29 -7.55 1.52 5.80
C ASP A 29 -8.21 2.67 5.00
N PRO A 30 -9.56 2.72 4.89
CA PRO A 30 -10.22 3.70 4.03
C PRO A 30 -9.99 5.17 4.40
N ARG A 31 -9.57 5.45 5.64
CA ARG A 31 -9.41 6.82 6.16
C ARG A 31 -7.95 7.23 6.28
N ASP A 32 -7.08 6.31 6.66
CA ASP A 32 -5.69 6.60 7.02
C ASP A 32 -4.68 5.69 6.27
N GLY A 33 -5.16 4.78 5.42
CA GLY A 33 -4.34 3.79 4.74
C GLY A 33 -3.48 4.43 3.64
N TYR A 34 -2.23 3.99 3.53
CA TYR A 34 -1.27 4.55 2.59
C TYR A 34 -1.78 4.55 1.14
N TYR A 35 -2.18 3.39 0.60
CA TYR A 35 -2.69 3.30 -0.78
C TYR A 35 -4.14 3.76 -0.92
N ALA A 36 -4.91 3.80 0.17
CA ALA A 36 -6.30 4.26 0.13
C ALA A 36 -6.42 5.79 0.07
N THR A 37 -5.45 6.50 0.64
CA THR A 37 -5.50 7.97 0.81
C THR A 37 -4.49 8.72 -0.05
N ARG A 38 -3.48 8.04 -0.59
CA ARG A 38 -2.45 8.63 -1.46
C ARG A 38 -2.55 8.03 -2.86
N PRO A 39 -3.34 8.64 -3.76
CA PRO A 39 -3.55 8.10 -5.11
C PRO A 39 -2.35 8.29 -6.04
N ASP A 40 -1.43 9.23 -5.75
CA ASP A 40 -0.28 9.51 -6.61
C ASP A 40 0.88 8.53 -6.37
N LEU A 41 0.94 7.51 -7.23
CA LEU A 41 2.12 6.66 -7.43
C LEU A 41 2.92 7.21 -8.62
N GLY A 42 4.22 7.47 -8.45
CA GLY A 42 5.10 7.92 -9.54
C GLY A 42 6.03 9.07 -9.17
N VAL A 43 6.43 9.89 -10.15
CA VAL A 43 7.45 10.94 -9.99
C VAL A 43 7.10 11.97 -8.90
N ALA A 44 5.81 12.20 -8.66
CA ALA A 44 5.31 13.07 -7.59
C ALA A 44 5.00 12.33 -6.28
N GLY A 45 5.09 10.99 -6.27
CA GLY A 45 4.86 10.13 -5.11
C GLY A 45 6.17 9.71 -4.42
N ASP A 46 6.06 8.76 -3.49
CA ASP A 46 7.21 8.33 -2.67
C ASP A 46 8.19 7.42 -3.42
N PHE A 47 7.78 6.83 -4.54
CA PHE A 47 8.63 5.96 -5.38
C PHE A 47 8.18 5.93 -6.84
N VAL A 48 9.15 5.68 -7.73
CA VAL A 48 8.92 5.37 -9.15
C VAL A 48 8.97 3.86 -9.38
N THR A 49 8.19 3.36 -10.33
CA THR A 49 8.12 1.93 -10.68
C THR A 49 8.71 1.67 -12.07
N ALA A 50 9.08 0.42 -12.37
CA ALA A 50 9.71 0.06 -13.65
C ALA A 50 8.94 0.54 -14.91
N PRO A 51 7.59 0.46 -14.98
CA PRO A 51 6.83 1.03 -16.09
C PRO A 51 7.04 2.54 -16.31
N LEU A 52 7.32 3.30 -15.24
CA LEU A 52 7.56 4.73 -15.32
C LEU A 52 9.00 5.08 -15.72
N VAL A 53 9.94 4.14 -15.58
CA VAL A 53 11.36 4.35 -15.91
C VAL A 53 11.61 4.12 -17.40
N SER A 54 11.00 3.10 -18.01
CA SER A 54 11.23 2.77 -19.42
C SER A 54 10.03 2.07 -20.04
N GLN A 55 9.62 2.54 -21.23
CA GLN A 55 8.61 1.91 -22.08
C GLN A 55 8.94 0.44 -22.39
N MET A 56 10.23 0.09 -22.49
CA MET A 56 10.68 -1.28 -22.78
C MET A 56 10.15 -2.30 -21.77
N PHE A 57 9.92 -1.90 -20.51
CA PHE A 57 9.35 -2.81 -19.51
C PHE A 57 7.97 -3.31 -19.94
N GLY A 58 7.09 -2.41 -20.40
CA GLY A 58 5.74 -2.77 -20.85
C GLY A 58 5.77 -3.62 -22.12
N GLU A 59 6.64 -3.30 -23.07
CA GLU A 59 6.79 -4.05 -24.32
C GLU A 59 7.26 -5.49 -24.07
N LEU A 60 8.25 -5.67 -23.20
CA LEU A 60 8.78 -6.99 -22.90
C LEU A 60 7.78 -7.86 -22.12
N VAL A 61 7.05 -7.28 -21.16
CA VAL A 61 5.96 -8.00 -20.48
C VAL A 61 4.84 -8.34 -21.46
N GLY A 62 4.47 -7.42 -22.36
CA GLY A 62 3.48 -7.67 -23.40
C GLY A 62 3.86 -8.84 -24.32
N LEU A 63 5.12 -8.88 -24.76
CA LEU A 63 5.65 -10.01 -25.54
C LEU A 63 5.65 -11.33 -24.76
N TRP A 64 5.91 -11.30 -23.45
CA TRP A 64 5.92 -12.50 -22.60
C TRP A 64 4.52 -13.10 -22.37
N VAL A 65 3.47 -12.27 -22.38
CA VAL A 65 2.08 -12.71 -22.17
C VAL A 65 1.45 -13.34 -23.41
N LEU A 66 1.97 -13.06 -24.61
CA LEU A 66 1.50 -13.61 -25.90
C LEU A 66 1.93 -15.07 -26.09
#